data_AF-A0A0B2SLQ5-F1
#
_entry.id   AF-A0A0B2SLQ5-F1
#
_cell.length_a   1.000
_cell.length_b   1.000
_cell.length_c   1.000
_cell.angle_alpha   90.00
_cell.angle_beta   90.00
_cell.angle_gamma   90.00
#
_symmetry.space_group_name_H-M   'P 1'
#
loop_
_entity.id
_entity.type
_entity.pdbx_description
1 polymer ?
#
loop_
_entity_poly.entity_id
_entity_poly.type
_entity_poly.pdbx_seq_one_letter_code
_entity_poly.pdbx_strand_id
1 'polypeptide(L)'
;MLSVEGTITITPKKSIQGTKSLVSAAGTFEAGFFNFGNSQGQYFGIWYKNISPRTIVWVANRDAPVKNSTAFLTLTHQGNPVILDGSKGIVWFSNSSRIAEKPIMQLLDSGNLVVKD
;
A
#
# COMPACT_ATOMS: atom_id res chain seq x y z
N MET A 1 22.40 11.80 10.66
CA MET A 1 21.63 12.53 9.63
C MET A 1 20.17 12.20 9.86
N LEU A 2 19.42 13.09 10.50
CA LEU A 2 18.02 12.85 10.85
C LEU A 2 17.18 12.97 9.57
N SER A 3 16.66 11.85 9.07
CA SER A 3 15.64 11.89 8.03
C SER A 3 14.36 12.41 8.65
N VAL A 4 13.92 13.58 8.22
CA VAL A 4 12.52 13.99 8.40
C VAL A 4 11.71 12.94 7.64
N GLU A 5 11.07 11.99 8.33
CA GLU A 5 10.15 11.04 7.70
C GLU A 5 8.91 11.82 7.25
N GLY A 6 9.04 12.56 6.15
CA GLY A 6 7.92 13.18 5.48
C GLY A 6 6.96 12.10 5.00
N THR A 7 5.65 12.39 5.07
CA THR A 7 4.62 11.48 4.57
C THR A 7 4.93 11.08 3.14
N ILE A 8 5.25 9.81 2.91
CA ILE A 8 5.46 9.29 1.56
C ILE A 8 4.08 9.28 0.89
N THR A 9 3.96 9.94 -0.26
CA THR A 9 2.79 9.83 -1.13
C THR A 9 3.15 9.06 -2.40
N ILE A 10 2.17 8.36 -2.96
CA ILE A 10 2.30 7.65 -4.23
C ILE A 10 1.55 8.42 -5.31
N THR A 11 2.23 8.67 -6.41
CA THR A 11 1.68 9.21 -7.66
C THR A 11 1.75 8.14 -8.74
N PRO A 12 1.09 8.30 -9.91
CA PRO A 12 1.00 7.21 -10.89
C PRO A 12 2.31 6.64 -11.44
N LYS A 13 3.42 7.36 -11.26
CA LYS A 13 4.77 6.93 -11.69
C LYS A 13 5.56 6.22 -10.59
N LYS A 14 4.99 6.11 -9.39
CA LYS A 14 5.62 5.49 -8.21
C LYS A 14 4.88 4.22 -7.83
N SER A 15 5.62 3.29 -7.25
CA SER A 15 5.08 2.06 -6.69
C SER A 15 5.73 1.70 -5.37
N ILE A 16 4.99 0.95 -4.57
CA ILE A 16 5.47 0.30 -3.34
C ILE A 16 5.74 -1.16 -3.65
N GLN A 17 6.85 -1.68 -3.13
CA GLN A 17 7.24 -3.09 -3.21
C GLN A 17 8.27 -3.40 -2.11
N GLY A 18 8.42 -4.67 -1.76
CA GLY A 18 9.39 -5.11 -0.75
C GLY A 18 9.15 -4.44 0.60
N THR A 19 10.21 -3.87 1.19
CA THR A 19 10.17 -3.21 2.51
C THR A 19 9.72 -1.75 2.47
N LYS A 20 9.41 -1.20 1.29
CA LYS A 20 8.88 0.17 1.19
C LYS A 20 7.46 0.21 1.77
N SER A 21 7.15 1.30 2.45
CA SER A 21 5.84 1.51 3.10
C SER A 21 5.43 2.98 3.05
N LEU A 22 4.15 3.23 3.32
CA LEU A 22 3.59 4.54 3.63
C LEU A 22 3.45 4.65 5.13
N VAL A 23 3.89 5.78 5.68
CA VAL A 23 3.77 6.06 7.11
C VAL A 23 2.88 7.29 7.26
N SER A 24 1.87 7.18 8.12
CA SER A 24 1.04 8.32 8.54
C SER A 24 1.91 9.43 9.16
N ALA A 25 1.48 10.69 9.09
CA ALA A 25 2.31 11.81 9.53
C ALA A 25 2.69 11.74 11.03
N ALA A 26 1.77 11.28 11.86
CA ALA A 26 2.00 11.04 13.29
C ALA A 26 2.79 9.75 13.59
N GLY A 27 3.05 8.92 12.58
CA GLY A 27 3.75 7.64 12.74
C GLY A 27 2.92 6.55 13.45
N THR A 28 1.60 6.73 13.58
CA THR A 28 0.70 5.76 14.24
C THR A 28 0.46 4.54 13.37
N PHE A 29 0.12 4.77 12.11
CA PHE A 29 -0.19 3.74 11.11
C PHE A 29 0.90 3.67 10.04
N GLU A 30 1.09 2.46 9.53
CA GLU A 30 1.96 2.15 8.40
C GLU A 30 1.26 1.19 7.44
N ALA A 31 1.49 1.35 6.15
CA ALA A 31 0.92 0.52 5.09
C ALA A 31 1.99 0.03 4.11
N GLY A 32 1.97 -1.26 3.78
CA GLY A 32 2.99 -1.87 2.93
C GLY A 32 2.73 -3.34 2.66
N PHE A 33 3.69 -4.00 2.02
CA PHE A 33 3.64 -5.44 1.80
C PHE A 33 4.12 -6.23 3.02
N PHE A 34 3.47 -7.35 3.29
CA PHE A 34 3.84 -8.29 4.33
C PHE A 34 3.41 -9.72 3.97
N ASN A 35 3.92 -10.70 4.71
CA ASN A 35 3.59 -12.11 4.56
C ASN A 35 3.12 -12.65 5.91
N PHE A 36 2.19 -13.60 5.89
CA PHE A 36 1.84 -14.37 7.09
C PHE A 36 2.81 -15.55 7.23
N GLY A 37 3.67 -15.50 8.27
CA GLY A 37 4.60 -16.57 8.62
C GLY A 37 5.47 -17.03 7.45
N ASN A 38 5.58 -18.35 7.26
CA ASN A 38 6.46 -18.97 6.25
C ASN A 38 5.84 -19.05 4.85
N SER A 39 4.73 -18.36 4.59
CA SER A 39 4.07 -18.40 3.27
C SER A 39 4.75 -17.46 2.27
N GLN A 40 4.85 -17.89 1.01
CA GLN A 40 5.27 -17.03 -0.11
C GLN A 40 4.16 -16.10 -0.62
N GLY A 41 3.11 -15.87 0.16
CA GLY A 41 2.01 -14.98 -0.19
C GLY A 41 2.27 -13.55 0.31
N GLN A 42 2.38 -12.61 -0.63
CA GLN A 42 2.48 -11.18 -0.32
C GLN A 42 1.09 -10.54 -0.29
N TYR A 43 0.84 -9.83 0.81
CA TYR A 43 -0.37 -9.06 1.06
C TYR A 43 -0.02 -7.60 1.23
N PHE A 44 -0.83 -6.69 0.70
CA PHE A 44 -0.77 -5.29 1.05
C PHE A 44 -1.78 -5.01 2.18
N GLY A 45 -1.33 -4.35 3.24
CA GLY A 45 -2.21 -4.03 4.36
C GLY A 45 -1.72 -2.85 5.19
N ILE A 46 -2.47 -2.56 6.23
CA ILE A 46 -2.24 -1.46 7.18
C ILE A 46 -2.08 -2.07 8.58
N TRP A 47 -1.13 -1.55 9.35
CA TRP A 47 -0.87 -1.96 10.73
C TRP A 47 -0.50 -0.76 11.62
N TYR A 48 -0.54 -0.97 12.93
CA TYR A 48 0.05 -0.04 13.90
C TYR A 48 1.58 -0.12 13.84
N LYS A 49 2.26 0.99 13.50
CA LYS A 49 3.72 1.00 13.23
C LYS A 49 4.54 0.56 14.44
N ASN A 50 4.16 1.02 15.63
CA ASN A 50 4.96 0.88 16.86
C ASN A 50 4.45 -0.21 17.82
N ILE A 51 3.64 -1.16 17.32
CA ILE A 51 3.14 -2.28 18.14
C ILE A 51 3.78 -3.60 17.70
N SER A 52 4.35 -4.34 18.67
CA SER A 52 4.90 -5.68 18.48
C SER A 52 4.18 -6.69 19.38
N PRO A 53 3.74 -7.86 18.86
CA PRO A 53 3.83 -8.28 17.46
C PRO A 53 2.96 -7.41 16.53
N ARG A 54 3.34 -7.35 15.24
CA ARG A 54 2.67 -6.51 14.23
C ARG A 54 1.17 -6.83 14.19
N THR A 55 0.35 -5.83 14.50
CA THR A 55 -1.11 -5.95 14.48
C THR A 55 -1.67 -5.40 13.17
N ILE A 56 -2.06 -6.29 12.27
CA ILE A 56 -2.68 -5.96 10.98
C ILE A 56 -4.14 -5.58 11.20
N VAL A 57 -4.55 -4.38 10.75
CA VAL A 57 -5.92 -3.86 10.91
C VAL A 57 -6.73 -3.86 9.62
N TRP A 58 -6.07 -3.92 8.46
CA TRP A 58 -6.72 -3.98 7.16
C TRP A 58 -5.82 -4.66 6.11
N VAL A 59 -6.42 -5.38 5.15
CA VAL A 59 -5.72 -6.09 4.07
C VAL A 59 -6.48 -5.92 2.76
N ALA A 60 -5.81 -5.43 1.71
CA ALA A 60 -6.40 -5.16 0.41
C ALA A 60 -6.73 -6.46 -0.34
N ASN A 61 -5.70 -7.24 -0.65
CA ASN A 61 -5.77 -8.49 -1.43
C ASN A 61 -5.92 -9.71 -0.53
N ARG A 62 -6.82 -9.64 0.46
CA ARG A 62 -7.02 -10.68 1.49
C ARG A 62 -7.34 -12.06 0.92
N ASP A 63 -8.11 -12.12 -0.17
CA ASP A 63 -8.58 -13.37 -0.78
C ASP A 63 -7.63 -13.86 -1.91
N ALA A 64 -6.74 -12.99 -2.39
CA ALA A 64 -5.86 -13.23 -3.53
C ALA A 64 -4.43 -12.72 -3.24
N PRO A 65 -3.63 -13.43 -2.43
CA PRO A 65 -2.22 -13.08 -2.24
C PRO A 65 -1.43 -13.17 -3.54
N VAL A 66 -0.45 -12.28 -3.71
CA VAL A 66 0.54 -12.41 -4.78
C VAL A 66 1.51 -13.54 -4.38
N LYS A 67 1.60 -14.59 -5.18
CA LYS A 67 2.45 -15.77 -4.90
C LYS A 67 3.65 -15.81 -5.83
N ASN A 68 4.77 -16.35 -5.33
CA ASN A 68 5.96 -16.74 -6.09
C ASN A 68 6.57 -15.62 -6.98
N SER A 69 6.29 -14.35 -6.67
CA SER A 69 6.79 -13.19 -7.40
C SER A 69 6.72 -11.94 -6.54
N THR A 70 7.41 -10.86 -6.96
CA THR A 70 7.36 -9.55 -6.29
C THR A 70 6.01 -8.88 -6.52
N ALA A 71 5.38 -8.43 -5.43
CA ALA A 71 4.16 -7.64 -5.50
C ALA A 71 4.45 -6.15 -5.64
N PHE A 72 3.62 -5.44 -6.41
CA PHE A 72 3.70 -4.00 -6.59
C PHE A 72 2.34 -3.37 -6.28
N LEU A 73 2.31 -2.34 -5.44
CA LEU A 73 1.15 -1.46 -5.34
C LEU A 73 1.45 -0.19 -6.14
N THR A 74 0.58 0.14 -7.10
CA THR A 74 0.67 1.33 -7.93
C THR A 74 -0.63 2.11 -7.91
N LEU A 75 -0.59 3.35 -8.34
CA LEU A 75 -1.75 4.19 -8.60
C LEU A 75 -1.88 4.37 -10.12
N THR A 76 -3.06 4.16 -10.70
CA THR A 76 -3.25 4.47 -12.13
C THR A 76 -3.38 5.98 -12.35
N HIS A 77 -3.21 6.42 -13.59
CA HIS A 77 -3.48 7.81 -13.98
C HIS A 77 -4.92 8.26 -13.71
N GLN A 78 -5.86 7.31 -13.59
CA GLN A 78 -7.26 7.58 -13.29
C GLN A 78 -7.56 7.58 -11.78
N GLY A 79 -6.56 7.31 -10.93
CA GLY A 79 -6.73 7.31 -9.48
C GLY A 79 -7.14 5.97 -8.87
N ASN A 80 -6.94 4.86 -9.57
CA ASN A 80 -7.20 3.52 -9.03
C ASN A 80 -5.93 2.90 -8.43
N PRO A 81 -5.89 2.60 -7.12
CA PRO A 81 -4.95 1.67 -6.55
C PRO A 81 -5.04 0.29 -7.20
N VAL A 82 -3.90 -0.26 -7.61
CA VAL A 82 -3.80 -1.58 -8.26
C VAL A 82 -2.61 -2.35 -7.67
N ILE A 83 -2.84 -3.60 -7.34
CA ILE A 83 -1.79 -4.56 -6.96
C ILE A 83 -1.48 -5.44 -8.16
N LEU A 84 -0.20 -5.46 -8.54
CA LEU A 84 0.32 -6.25 -9.65
C LEU A 84 1.27 -7.34 -9.14
N ASP A 85 1.31 -8.45 -9.86
CA ASP A 85 2.35 -9.48 -9.69
C ASP A 85 3.64 -9.15 -10.47
N GLY A 86 4.63 -10.06 -10.39
CA GLY A 86 5.90 -9.94 -11.09
C GLY A 86 5.80 -9.88 -12.61
N SER A 87 4.74 -10.45 -13.19
CA SER A 87 4.45 -10.43 -14.63
C SER A 87 3.65 -9.20 -15.08
N LYS A 88 3.36 -8.29 -14.14
CA LYS A 88 2.47 -7.12 -14.31
C LYS A 88 1.00 -7.49 -14.51
N GLY A 89 0.60 -8.71 -14.15
CA GLY A 89 -0.80 -9.13 -14.07
C GLY A 89 -1.51 -8.44 -12.90
N ILE A 90 -2.77 -8.04 -13.09
CA ILE A 90 -3.59 -7.41 -12.05
C ILE A 90 -4.11 -8.49 -11.10
N VAL A 91 -3.78 -8.36 -9.81
CA VAL A 91 -4.23 -9.27 -8.74
C VAL A 91 -5.38 -8.66 -7.94
N TRP A 92 -5.32 -7.35 -7.70
CA TRP A 92 -6.36 -6.61 -6.99
C TRP A 92 -6.42 -5.17 -7.50
N PHE A 93 -7.59 -4.57 -7.50
CA PHE A 93 -7.77 -3.15 -7.79
C PHE A 93 -8.96 -2.60 -7.02
N SER A 94 -8.95 -1.29 -6.77
CA SER A 94 -10.12 -0.58 -6.27
C SER A 94 -11.03 -0.14 -7.41
N ASN A 95 -12.33 -0.14 -7.19
CA ASN A 95 -13.29 0.51 -8.09
C ASN A 95 -13.53 1.96 -7.64
N SER A 96 -12.86 2.92 -8.26
CA SER A 96 -13.12 4.34 -7.97
C SER A 96 -14.42 4.79 -8.60
N SER A 97 -15.21 5.57 -7.87
CA SER A 97 -16.46 6.16 -8.36
C SER A 97 -16.25 7.29 -9.37
N ARG A 98 -15.03 7.82 -9.49
CA ARG A 98 -14.66 8.91 -10.38
C ARG A 98 -13.23 8.76 -10.88
N ILE A 99 -12.95 9.41 -12.01
CA ILE A 99 -11.60 9.58 -12.55
C ILE A 99 -10.99 10.83 -11.90
N ALA A 100 -9.79 10.70 -11.35
CA ALA A 100 -9.00 11.82 -10.85
C ALA A 100 -8.05 12.36 -11.92
N GLU A 101 -7.74 13.66 -11.90
CA GLU A 101 -6.85 14.31 -12.87
C GLU A 101 -5.36 14.21 -12.48
N LYS A 102 -5.06 14.40 -11.20
CA LYS A 102 -3.72 14.38 -10.59
C LYS A 102 -3.72 13.53 -9.31
N PRO A 103 -4.04 12.23 -9.43
CA PRO A 103 -4.24 11.40 -8.25
C PRO A 103 -2.97 11.26 -7.40
N ILE A 104 -3.17 11.37 -6.09
CA ILE A 104 -2.16 11.13 -5.05
C ILE A 104 -2.74 10.19 -4.01
N MET A 105 -2.06 9.09 -3.73
CA MET A 105 -2.41 8.17 -2.66
C MET A 105 -1.59 8.46 -1.39
N GLN A 106 -2.27 8.52 -0.24
CA GLN A 106 -1.69 8.90 1.06
C GLN A 106 -2.34 8.11 2.20
N LEU A 107 -1.54 7.71 3.20
CA LEU A 107 -2.04 7.17 4.48
C LEU A 107 -2.22 8.32 5.48
N LEU A 108 -3.43 8.46 6.04
CA LEU A 108 -3.76 9.47 7.03
C LEU A 108 -3.51 8.98 8.46
N ASP A 109 -3.45 9.91 9.43
CA ASP A 109 -3.29 9.59 10.86
C ASP A 109 -4.49 8.85 11.45
N SER A 110 -5.64 8.86 10.78
CA SER A 110 -6.80 8.02 11.11
C SER A 110 -6.63 6.56 10.70
N GLY A 111 -5.55 6.22 9.99
CA GLY A 111 -5.34 4.91 9.37
C GLY A 111 -6.05 4.75 8.04
N ASN A 112 -6.73 5.78 7.53
CA ASN A 112 -7.40 5.71 6.24
C ASN A 112 -6.39 5.89 5.09
N LEU A 113 -6.34 4.94 4.16
CA LEU A 113 -5.59 5.04 2.92
C LEU A 113 -6.48 5.64 1.84
N VAL A 114 -6.17 6.87 1.44
CA VAL A 114 -7.02 7.67 0.55
C VAL A 114 -6.32 8.00 -0.75
N VAL A 115 -7.10 8.12 -1.82
CA VAL A 115 -6.70 8.78 -3.06
C VAL A 115 -7.32 10.16 -3.08
N LYS A 116 -6.48 11.18 -3.24
CA LYS A 116 -6.86 12.59 -3.41
C LYS A 116 -6.53 13.02 -4.83
N ASP A 117 -7.17 14.09 -5.25
CA ASP A 117 -6.88 14.83 -6.47
C ASP A 117 -6.40 16.23 -6.07
#